data_AF-A0A918VWI0-F1
#
_entry.id   AF-A0A918VWI0-F1
#
_cell.length_a   1.000
_cell.length_b   1.000
_cell.length_c   1.000
_cell.angle_alpha   90.00
_cell.angle_beta   90.00
_cell.angle_gamma   90.00
#
_symmetry.space_group_name_H-M   'P 1'
#
loop_
_entity.id
_entity.type
_entity.pdbx_description
1 polymer ?
#
loop_
_entity_poly.entity_id
_entity_poly.type
_entity_poly.pdbx_seq_one_letter_code
_entity_poly.pdbx_strand_id
1 'polypeptide(L)' 'MRATVLDAFSLNYRVTVVEDGCFDRAQANHAINLCDMHAKYANVMPSEEVISYFNGLSQGMFDLPSGAGMERMEAAE' A
#
# COMPACT_ATOMS: atom_id res chain seq x y z
N MET A 1 -3.29 9.15 1.71
CA MET A 1 -2.34 8.06 2.06
C MET A 1 -2.01 8.07 3.55
N ARG A 2 -1.43 9.15 4.13
CA ARG A 2 -1.08 9.20 5.56
C ARG A 2 -2.23 8.91 6.53
N ALA A 3 -3.43 9.43 6.28
CA ALA A 3 -4.60 9.15 7.12
C ALA A 3 -4.89 7.65 7.23
N THR A 4 -4.96 6.94 6.09
CA THR A 4 -5.17 5.49 6.04
C THR A 4 -4.06 4.70 6.74
N VAL A 5 -2.80 5.14 6.62
CA VAL A 5 -1.67 4.50 7.32
C VAL A 5 -1.84 4.62 8.84
N LEU A 6 -2.24 5.80 9.32
CA LEU A 6 -2.52 6.04 10.74
C LEU A 6 -3.70 5.21 11.24
N ASP A 7 -4.79 5.16 10.48
CA ASP A 7 -5.96 4.34 10.83
C ASP A 7 -5.58 2.86 10.94
N ALA A 8 -4.83 2.35 9.94
CA ALA A 8 -4.37 0.97 9.94
C ALA A 8 -3.41 0.66 11.11
N PHE A 9 -2.51 1.58 11.44
CA PHE A 9 -1.64 1.48 12.60
C PHE A 9 -2.43 1.47 13.91
N SER A 10 -3.43 2.35 14.05
CA SER A 10 -4.34 2.38 15.21
C SER A 10 -5.15 1.09 15.37
N LEU A 11 -5.45 0.41 14.27
CA LEU A 11 -6.09 -0.92 14.25
C LEU A 11 -5.09 -2.08 14.36
N ASN A 12 -3.82 -1.80 14.65
CA ASN A 12 -2.75 -2.77 14.82
C ASN A 12 -2.49 -3.64 13.57
N TYR A 13 -2.75 -3.11 12.38
CA TYR A 13 -2.34 -3.73 11.12
C TYR A 13 -0.87 -3.41 10.82
N ARG A 14 -0.19 -4.36 10.18
CA ARG A 14 1.19 -4.18 9.72
C ARG A 14 1.16 -3.50 8.35
N VAL A 15 1.66 -2.27 8.30
CA VAL A 15 1.55 -1.42 7.10
C VAL A 15 2.89 -1.33 6.39
N THR A 16 2.88 -1.54 5.08
CA THR A 16 3.99 -1.23 4.17
C THR A 16 3.49 -0.25 3.12
N VAL A 17 4.25 0.80 2.85
CA VAL A 17 3.96 1.86 1.89
C VAL A 17 4.98 1.77 0.76
N VAL A 18 4.47 1.79 -0.49
CA VAL A 18 5.29 1.77 -1.71
C VAL A 18 5.62 3.20 -2.11
N GLU A 19 6.87 3.65 -1.91
CA GLU A 19 7.22 5.08 -2.05
C GLU A 19 7.00 5.64 -3.45
N ASP A 20 7.43 4.91 -4.47
CA ASP A 20 7.32 5.23 -5.89
C ASP A 20 5.91 5.01 -6.46
N GLY A 21 5.03 4.39 -5.67
CA GLY A 21 3.59 4.30 -5.96
C GLY A 21 2.78 5.44 -5.34
N CYS A 22 3.41 6.36 -4.61
CA CYS A 22 2.74 7.42 -3.88
C CYS A 22 2.98 8.80 -4.47
N PHE A 23 1.98 9.69 -4.38
CA PHE A 23 2.03 11.02 -4.96
C PHE A 23 1.66 12.11 -3.95
N ASP A 24 2.33 13.26 -4.06
CA ASP A 24 1.95 14.53 -3.43
C ASP A 24 2.18 15.66 -4.43
N ARG A 25 1.53 16.81 -4.24
CA ARG A 25 1.66 17.98 -5.13
C ARG A 25 3.07 18.54 -5.14
N ALA A 26 3.78 18.45 -4.02
CA ALA A 26 5.14 18.94 -3.88
C ALA A 26 6.09 17.83 -3.42
N GLN A 27 7.27 17.76 -4.03
CA GLN A 27 8.30 16.76 -3.68
C GLN A 27 8.74 16.86 -2.22
N ALA A 28 8.82 18.07 -1.68
CA ALA A 28 9.12 18.28 -0.26
C ALA A 28 8.05 17.66 0.66
N ASN A 29 6.76 17.84 0.34
CA ASN A 29 5.66 17.25 1.11
C ASN A 29 5.71 15.73 1.01
N HIS A 30 5.91 15.19 -0.19
CA HIS A 30 6.04 13.76 -0.43
C HIS A 30 7.14 13.15 0.46
N ALA A 31 8.35 13.72 0.42
CA ALA A 31 9.49 13.23 1.19
C ALA A 31 9.28 13.34 2.72
N ILE A 32 8.75 14.48 3.21
CA ILE A 32 8.48 14.67 4.64
C ILE A 32 7.43 13.68 5.12
N ASN A 33 6.38 13.48 4.34
CA ASN A 33 5.28 12.59 4.69
C ASN A 33 5.75 11.13 4.74
N LEU A 34 6.51 10.67 3.76
CA LEU A 34 7.12 9.34 3.76
C LEU A 34 8.10 9.14 4.93
N CYS A 35 8.95 10.12 5.21
CA CYS A 35 9.90 10.07 6.32
C CYS A 35 9.20 9.93 7.69
N ASP A 36 8.15 10.73 7.96
CA ASP A 36 7.38 10.62 9.21
C ASP A 36 6.70 9.25 9.34
N MET A 37 6.17 8.71 8.24
CA MET A 37 5.55 7.38 8.23
C MET A 37 6.57 6.27 8.47
N HIS A 38 7.74 6.31 7.79
CA HIS A 38 8.80 5.31 8.00
C HIS A 38 9.29 5.28 9.45
N ALA A 39 9.40 6.46 10.08
CA ALA A 39 9.93 6.57 11.43
C ALA A 39 9.02 5.96 12.50
N LYS A 40 7.70 5.90 12.29
CA LYS A 40 6.74 5.61 13.38
C LYS A 40 5.60 4.66 13.02
N TYR A 41 5.14 4.64 11.77
CA TYR A 41 3.80 4.12 11.45
C TYR A 41 3.80 2.99 10.41
N ALA A 42 4.77 2.95 9.50
CA ALA A 42 4.83 1.96 8.43
C ALA A 42 6.26 1.71 7.98
N ASN A 43 6.50 0.61 7.26
CA ASN A 43 7.72 0.47 6.47
C ASN A 43 7.52 1.18 5.13
N VAL A 44 8.45 2.05 4.73
CA VAL A 44 8.43 2.66 3.38
C VAL A 44 9.49 1.97 2.54
N MET A 45 9.08 1.40 1.41
CA MET A 45 9.90 0.53 0.55
C MET A 45 9.67 0.88 -0.93
N PRO A 46 10.67 0.69 -1.82
CA PRO A 46 10.47 0.80 -3.26
C PRO A 46 9.61 -0.35 -3.81
N SER A 47 8.90 -0.12 -4.90
CA SER A 47 7.99 -1.10 -5.50
C SER A 47 8.70 -2.40 -5.91
N GLU A 48 9.94 -2.32 -6.37
CA GLU A 48 10.73 -3.47 -6.78
C GLU A 48 10.93 -4.48 -5.63
N GLU A 49 11.27 -3.98 -4.44
CA GLU A 49 11.47 -4.83 -3.26
C GLU A 49 10.15 -5.47 -2.81
N VAL A 50 9.04 -4.73 -2.88
CA VAL A 50 7.71 -5.22 -2.52
C VAL A 50 7.23 -6.30 -3.50
N ILE A 51 7.46 -6.10 -4.80
CA ILE A 51 7.17 -7.10 -5.83
C ILE A 51 8.02 -8.36 -5.64
N SER A 52 9.31 -8.19 -5.36
CA SER A 52 10.22 -9.30 -5.05
C SER A 52 9.72 -10.12 -3.85
N TYR A 53 9.26 -9.43 -2.79
CA TYR A 53 8.66 -10.09 -1.63
C TYR A 53 7.42 -10.90 -2.02
N PHE A 54 6.49 -10.33 -2.80
CA PHE A 54 5.28 -11.04 -3.24
C PHE A 54 5.59 -12.26 -4.10
N ASN A 55 6.58 -12.18 -4.99
CA ASN A 55 7.00 -13.30 -5.82
C ASN A 55 7.61 -14.45 -5.00
N GLY A 56 8.06 -14.18 -3.76
CA GLY A 56 8.54 -15.20 -2.82
C GLY A 56 7.45 -15.90 -2.02
N LEU A 57 6.19 -15.45 -2.10
CA LEU A 57 5.07 -16.07 -1.38
C LEU A 57 4.55 -17.30 -2.15
N SER A 58 4.11 -18.32 -1.41
CA SER A 58 3.46 -19.49 -2.02
C SER A 58 2.12 -19.10 -2.66
N GLN A 59 1.87 -19.61 -3.86
CA GLN A 59 0.59 -19.42 -4.53
C GLN A 59 -0.56 -20.01 -3.69
N GLY A 60 -1.70 -19.31 -3.62
CA GLY A 60 -2.87 -19.76 -2.87
C GLY A 60 -2.80 -19.52 -1.36
N MET A 61 -1.89 -18.67 -0.88
CA MET A 61 -1.81 -18.30 0.55
C MET A 61 -3.09 -17.63 1.08
N PHE A 62 -3.93 -17.12 0.18
CA PHE A 62 -5.28 -16.63 0.47
C PHE A 62 -6.26 -17.28 -0.51
N ASP A 63 -7.25 -18.04 0.01
CA ASP A 63 -8.42 -18.51 -0.75
C ASP A 63 -9.37 -17.33 -0.99
N LEU A 64 -8.90 -16.35 -1.76
CA LEU A 64 -9.74 -15.24 -2.18
C LEU A 64 -10.71 -15.76 -3.24
N PRO A 65 -11.99 -15.37 -3.19
CA PRO A 65 -12.92 -15.68 -4.27
C PRO A 65 -12.32 -15.18 -5.59
N SER A 66 -12.41 -16.01 -6.63
CA SER A 66 -11.69 -15.83 -7.91
C SER A 66 -12.03 -14.56 -8.69
N GLY A 67 -12.99 -13.76 -8.22
CA GLY A 67 -13.56 -12.64 -8.96
C GLY A 67 -14.34 -13.06 -10.20
N ALA A 68 -14.46 -14.36 -10.49
CA ALA A 68 -15.26 -14.87 -11.59
C ALA A 68 -16.74 -14.50 -11.33
N GLY A 69 -17.30 -13.63 -12.19
CA GLY A 69 -18.66 -13.11 -12.05
C GLY A 69 -18.75 -11.67 -11.49
N MET A 70 -17.63 -11.02 -11.14
CA MET A 70 -17.62 -9.57 -10.90
C MET A 70 -17.40 -8.84 -12.23
N GLU A 71 -18.49 -8.50 -12.92
CA GLU A 71 -18.43 -7.55 -14.03
C GLU A 71 -17.95 -6.19 -13.49
N ARG A 72 -16.95 -5.58 -14.14
CA ARG A 72 -16.53 -4.22 -13.78
C ARG A 72 -17.71 -3.31 -14.06
N MET A 73 -18.33 -2.76 -13.02
CA MET A 73 -19.25 -1.64 -13.19
C MET A 73 -18.44 -0.46 -13.73
N GLU A 74 -18.77 0.02 -14.93
CA GLU A 74 -18.28 1.29 -15.42
C GLU A 74 -18.66 2.39 -14.42
N ALA A 75 -17.68 3.23 -14.09
CA ALA A 75 -17.89 4.32 -13.15
C ALA A 75 -19.02 5.20 -13.66
N ALA A 76 -20.07 5.38 -12.83
CA ALA A 76 -21.13 6.33 -13.12
C ALA A 76 -20.52 7.73 -13.20
N GLU A 77 -20.73 8.37 -14.36
CA GLU A 77 -20.29 9.73 -14.71
C GLU A 77 -20.86 10.81 -13.78
#